data_AF-A0A259BKA7-F1
#
_entry.id   AF-A0A259BKA7-F1
#
_cell.length_a   1.000
_cell.length_b   1.000
_cell.length_c   1.000
_cell.angle_alpha   90.00
_cell.angle_beta   90.00
_cell.angle_gamma   90.00
#
_symmetry.space_group_name_H-M   'P 1'
#
loop_
_entity.id
_entity.type
_entity.pdbx_description
1 polymer ?
#
loop_
_entity_poly.entity_id
_entity_poly.type
_entity_poly.pdbx_seq_one_letter_code
_entity_poly.pdbx_strand_id
1 'polypeptide(L)'
;MLLAAPALAQELSVDLGGDNTLSLRSVQLLLLITVLSIVPGLAVMVTCFPFIVTVLSILRQAIGLQQAPPNMLIISLALFLTWYIMDPVFTEAWLTGIQPMTEGKMEVGPALQAAIQPFRVFMAARVDADTLLAGDLGCLMNMAGKLQRMGRDIKVRHVAEVLAGQGADPAIGEPARTDAALKETARPQGARA
;
A
#
# COMPACT_ATOMS: atom_id res chain seq x y z
N MET A 1 29.99 -39.20 -9.88
CA MET A 1 28.68 -39.69 -9.42
C MET A 1 28.34 -38.96 -8.13
N LEU A 2 27.56 -37.88 -8.20
CA LEU A 2 27.03 -37.17 -7.04
C LEU A 2 25.60 -37.69 -6.84
N LEU A 3 25.37 -38.46 -5.78
CA LEU A 3 24.08 -39.05 -5.45
C LEU A 3 23.08 -37.93 -5.07
N ALA A 4 22.02 -37.79 -5.85
CA ALA A 4 20.85 -36.99 -5.48
C ALA A 4 20.10 -37.74 -4.37
N ALA A 5 20.05 -37.16 -3.17
CA ALA A 5 19.21 -37.65 -2.09
C ALA A 5 17.73 -37.43 -2.43
N PRO A 6 16.81 -38.35 -2.06
CA PRO A 6 15.39 -38.15 -2.26
C PRO A 6 14.95 -36.96 -1.40
N ALA A 7 14.31 -35.99 -2.05
CA ALA A 7 13.61 -34.92 -1.36
C ALA A 7 12.58 -35.58 -0.42
N LEU A 8 12.73 -35.36 0.89
CA LEU A 8 11.72 -35.71 1.87
C LEU A 8 10.46 -34.91 1.54
N ALA A 9 9.47 -35.57 0.92
CA ALA A 9 8.13 -35.05 0.82
C ALA A 9 7.56 -34.98 2.24
N GLN A 10 7.50 -33.78 2.81
CA GLN A 10 6.73 -33.54 4.04
C GLN A 10 5.27 -33.84 3.74
N GLU A 11 4.76 -34.94 4.27
CA GLU A 11 3.33 -35.19 4.36
C GLU A 11 2.75 -34.17 5.35
N LEU A 12 2.33 -33.02 4.81
CA LEU A 12 1.57 -32.03 5.56
C LEU A 12 0.15 -32.59 5.73
N SER A 13 -0.06 -33.42 6.74
CA SER A 13 -1.39 -33.88 7.15
C SER A 13 -2.13 -32.73 7.83
N VAL A 14 -2.83 -31.96 7.01
CA VAL A 14 -3.70 -30.86 7.42
C VAL A 14 -5.07 -31.44 7.78
N ASP A 15 -5.25 -31.78 9.06
CA ASP A 15 -6.54 -32.25 9.60
C ASP A 15 -7.47 -31.04 9.87
N LEU A 16 -8.37 -30.76 8.93
CA LEU A 16 -9.30 -29.64 8.96
C LEU A 16 -10.75 -30.14 8.99
N GLY A 17 -11.18 -30.71 10.13
CA GLY A 17 -12.59 -30.94 10.45
C GLY A 17 -13.28 -32.10 9.69
N GLY A 18 -14.07 -32.88 10.43
CA GLY A 18 -14.75 -34.09 9.97
C GLY A 18 -15.81 -33.88 8.89
N ASP A 19 -16.10 -34.97 8.17
CA ASP A 19 -17.23 -35.21 7.26
C ASP A 19 -17.38 -34.37 5.98
N ASN A 20 -16.37 -33.61 5.57
CA ASN A 20 -16.37 -32.98 4.25
C ASN A 20 -15.92 -33.95 3.15
N THR A 21 -16.69 -33.99 2.05
CA THR A 21 -16.42 -34.82 0.87
C THR A 21 -14.99 -34.58 0.35
N LEU A 22 -14.35 -35.61 -0.22
CA LEU A 22 -12.99 -35.50 -0.79
C LEU A 22 -12.87 -34.33 -1.79
N SER A 23 -13.95 -34.02 -2.49
CA SER A 23 -14.05 -32.86 -3.40
C SER A 23 -13.96 -31.52 -2.66
N LEU A 24 -14.65 -31.36 -1.53
CA LEU A 24 -14.60 -30.13 -0.72
C LEU A 24 -13.20 -29.92 -0.10
N ARG A 25 -12.55 -30.98 0.39
CA ARG A 25 -11.18 -30.90 0.90
C ARG A 25 -10.19 -30.50 -0.19
N SER A 26 -10.33 -31.05 -1.39
CA SER A 26 -9.48 -30.70 -2.54
C SER A 26 -9.63 -29.23 -2.95
N VAL A 27 -10.87 -28.71 -2.96
CA VAL A 27 -11.15 -27.29 -3.24
C VAL A 27 -10.61 -26.39 -2.12
N GLN A 28 -10.77 -26.77 -0.85
CA GLN A 28 -10.26 -26.02 0.29
C GLN A 28 -8.72 -25.95 0.30
N LEU A 29 -8.04 -27.06 0.00
CA LEU A 29 -6.58 -27.08 -0.14
C LEU A 29 -6.11 -26.23 -1.32
N LEU A 30 -6.82 -26.28 -2.46
CA LEU A 30 -6.51 -25.44 -3.61
C LEU A 30 -6.65 -23.95 -3.26
N LEU A 31 -7.73 -23.56 -2.57
CA LEU A 31 -7.90 -22.18 -2.08
C LEU A 31 -6.80 -21.76 -1.11
N LEU A 32 -6.43 -22.62 -0.16
CA LEU A 32 -5.39 -22.33 0.83
C LEU A 32 -4.03 -22.11 0.15
N ILE A 33 -3.65 -22.98 -0.77
CA ILE A 33 -2.40 -22.86 -1.53
C ILE A 33 -2.41 -21.59 -2.40
N THR A 34 -3.56 -21.27 -3.01
CA THR A 34 -3.72 -20.05 -3.82
C THR A 34 -3.48 -18.81 -2.97
N VAL A 35 -4.12 -18.72 -1.79
CA VAL A 35 -3.93 -17.60 -0.87
C VAL A 35 -2.47 -17.53 -0.39
N LEU A 36 -1.90 -18.67 0.03
CA LEU A 36 -0.53 -18.74 0.52
C LEU A 36 0.50 -18.31 -0.53
N SER A 37 0.25 -18.57 -1.81
CA SER A 37 1.13 -18.16 -2.91
C SER A 37 1.11 -16.64 -3.17
N ILE A 38 0.01 -15.95 -2.86
CA ILE A 38 -0.12 -14.50 -3.08
C ILE A 38 0.54 -13.70 -1.95
N VAL A 39 0.50 -14.23 -0.73
CA VAL A 39 1.06 -13.59 0.49
C VAL A 39 2.47 -13.02 0.30
N PRO A 40 3.48 -13.76 -0.20
CA PRO A 40 4.84 -13.22 -0.32
C PRO A 40 4.93 -12.05 -1.31
N GLY A 41 4.20 -12.10 -2.42
CA GLY A 41 4.15 -11.01 -3.39
C GLY A 41 3.51 -9.75 -2.81
N LEU A 42 2.39 -9.92 -2.10
CA LEU A 42 1.69 -8.81 -1.46
C LEU A 42 2.52 -8.20 -0.32
N ALA A 43 3.20 -9.04 0.48
CA ALA A 43 4.10 -8.58 1.53
C ALA A 43 5.19 -7.67 0.97
N VAL A 44 5.81 -8.06 -0.15
CA VAL A 44 6.80 -7.22 -0.83
C VAL A 44 6.19 -5.89 -1.31
N MET A 45 4.98 -5.91 -1.88
CA MET A 45 4.32 -4.69 -2.41
C MET A 45 3.87 -3.70 -1.33
N VAL A 46 3.48 -4.19 -0.15
CA VAL A 46 3.05 -3.34 0.99
C VAL A 46 4.24 -2.68 1.70
N THR A 47 5.46 -3.14 1.44
CA THR A 47 6.68 -2.59 2.04
C THR A 47 7.32 -1.50 1.17
N CYS A 48 8.46 -0.95 1.63
CA CYS A 48 9.27 -0.03 0.85
C CYS A 48 10.18 -0.71 -0.21
N PHE A 49 10.14 -2.04 -0.35
CA PHE A 49 11.01 -2.76 -1.28
C PHE A 49 10.92 -2.26 -2.74
N PRO A 50 9.73 -2.07 -3.34
CA PRO A 50 9.64 -1.61 -4.74
C PRO A 50 10.31 -0.24 -4.95
N PHE A 51 10.18 0.66 -3.99
CA PHE A 51 10.81 1.98 -4.06
C PHE A 51 12.34 1.88 -4.03
N ILE A 52 12.90 1.09 -3.11
CA ILE A 52 14.34 0.90 -2.99
C ILE A 52 14.91 0.26 -4.26
N VAL A 53 14.27 -0.78 -4.78
CA VAL A 53 14.70 -1.45 -6.02
C VAL A 53 14.65 -0.48 -7.21
N THR A 54 13.60 0.33 -7.34
CA THR A 54 13.49 1.32 -8.42
C THR A 54 14.59 2.37 -8.32
N VAL A 55 14.85 2.94 -7.13
CA VAL A 55 15.91 3.92 -6.93
C VAL A 55 17.29 3.34 -7.25
N LEU A 56 17.61 2.15 -6.73
CA LEU A 56 18.88 1.48 -7.03
C LEU A 56 19.02 1.10 -8.51
N SER A 57 17.92 0.74 -9.17
CA SER A 57 17.89 0.45 -10.60
C SER A 57 18.19 1.70 -11.43
N ILE A 58 17.56 2.84 -11.10
CA ILE A 58 17.82 4.14 -11.74
C ILE A 58 19.28 4.56 -11.54
N LEU A 59 19.81 4.41 -10.34
CA LEU A 59 21.22 4.71 -10.04
C LEU A 59 22.17 3.85 -10.90
N ARG A 60 21.87 2.56 -11.10
CA ARG A 60 22.64 1.71 -12.01
C ARG A 60 22.65 2.25 -13.44
N GLN A 61 21.51 2.72 -13.95
CA GLN A 61 21.47 3.31 -15.29
C GLN A 61 22.24 4.64 -15.35
N ALA A 62 22.22 5.42 -14.27
CA ALA A 62 22.88 6.72 -14.20
C ALA A 62 24.42 6.62 -14.22
N ILE A 63 25.02 5.54 -13.71
CA ILE A 63 26.49 5.37 -13.69
C ILE A 63 27.10 4.91 -15.02
N GLY A 64 26.28 4.57 -16.03
CA GLY A 64 26.75 4.30 -17.40
C GLY A 64 27.62 3.04 -17.59
N LEU A 65 27.75 2.19 -16.56
CA LEU A 65 28.54 0.95 -16.62
C LEU A 65 27.65 -0.23 -17.08
N GLN A 66 28.08 -0.94 -18.13
CA GLN A 66 27.32 -2.02 -18.77
C GLN A 66 27.13 -3.30 -17.92
N GLN A 67 27.86 -3.45 -16.81
CA GLN A 67 27.88 -4.71 -16.02
C GLN A 67 27.95 -4.51 -14.50
N ALA A 68 28.00 -3.27 -14.00
CA ALA A 68 28.03 -2.99 -12.57
C ALA A 68 26.79 -2.17 -12.19
N PRO A 69 26.04 -2.51 -11.11
CA PRO A 69 26.01 -3.75 -10.32
C PRO A 69 25.06 -4.82 -10.92
N PRO A 70 25.35 -6.14 -10.76
CA PRO A 70 24.46 -7.23 -11.18
C PRO A 70 23.09 -7.18 -10.48
N ASN A 71 22.02 -7.58 -11.19
CA ASN A 71 20.64 -7.56 -10.68
C ASN A 71 20.49 -8.23 -9.31
N MET A 72 21.23 -9.32 -9.09
CA MET A 72 21.19 -10.08 -7.84
C MET A 72 21.69 -9.27 -6.63
N LEU A 73 22.70 -8.40 -6.82
CA LEU A 73 23.18 -7.53 -5.75
C LEU A 73 22.21 -6.40 -5.43
N ILE A 74 21.52 -5.85 -6.43
CA ILE A 74 20.49 -4.82 -6.20
C ILE A 74 19.36 -5.39 -5.34
N ILE A 75 18.90 -6.61 -5.65
CA ILE A 75 17.82 -7.26 -4.91
C ILE A 75 18.26 -7.58 -3.47
N SER A 76 19.46 -8.12 -3.27
CA SER A 76 19.94 -8.46 -1.93
C SER A 76 20.12 -7.22 -1.06
N LEU A 77 20.71 -6.15 -1.62
CA LEU A 77 20.85 -4.86 -0.93
C LEU A 77 19.47 -4.27 -0.60
N ALA A 78 18.54 -4.31 -1.56
CA ALA A 78 17.19 -3.80 -1.36
C ALA A 78 16.44 -4.55 -0.24
N LEU A 79 16.54 -5.88 -0.16
CA LEU A 79 15.94 -6.65 0.93
C LEU A 79 16.54 -6.28 2.30
N PHE A 80 17.86 -6.10 2.37
CA PHE A 80 18.54 -5.74 3.61
C PHE A 80 18.13 -4.36 4.11
N LEU A 81 18.08 -3.37 3.22
CA LEU A 81 17.60 -2.02 3.55
C LEU A 81 16.11 -2.02 3.90
N THR A 82 15.30 -2.83 3.20
CA THR A 82 13.87 -2.97 3.53
C THR A 82 13.69 -3.49 4.94
N TRP A 83 14.44 -4.53 5.33
CA TRP A 83 14.40 -5.05 6.71
C TRP A 83 14.76 -3.98 7.72
N TYR A 84 15.86 -3.27 7.51
CA TYR A 84 16.32 -2.20 8.41
C TYR A 84 15.27 -1.07 8.56
N ILE A 85 14.60 -0.68 7.48
CA ILE A 85 13.56 0.36 7.52
C ILE A 85 12.25 -0.15 8.14
N MET A 86 11.93 -1.43 7.97
CA MET A 86 10.67 -2.04 8.42
C MET A 86 10.73 -2.59 9.86
N ASP A 87 11.91 -2.72 10.46
CA ASP A 87 12.10 -3.12 11.86
C ASP A 87 11.11 -2.47 12.86
N PRO A 88 10.90 -1.13 12.88
CA PRO A 88 9.95 -0.51 13.80
C PRO A 88 8.49 -0.92 13.52
N VAL A 89 8.12 -1.10 12.25
CA VAL A 89 6.76 -1.50 11.85
C VAL A 89 6.47 -2.93 12.29
N PHE A 90 7.42 -3.85 12.08
CA PHE A 90 7.30 -5.24 12.52
C PHE A 90 7.27 -5.36 14.03
N THR A 91 8.13 -4.61 14.73
CA THR A 91 8.16 -4.61 16.20
C THR A 91 6.84 -4.10 16.78
N GLU A 92 6.29 -3.00 16.25
CA GLU A 92 5.00 -2.47 16.70
C GLU A 92 3.84 -3.44 16.42
N ALA A 93 3.82 -4.06 15.23
CA ALA A 93 2.81 -5.07 14.88
C ALA A 93 2.87 -6.30 15.82
N TRP A 94 4.09 -6.71 16.21
CA TRP A 94 4.30 -7.80 17.14
C TRP A 94 3.77 -7.45 18.54
N LEU A 95 4.17 -6.31 19.09
CA LEU A 95 3.79 -5.87 20.45
C LEU A 95 2.29 -5.60 20.59
N THR A 96 1.66 -5.01 19.55
CA THR A 96 0.26 -4.56 19.63
C THR A 96 -0.74 -5.64 19.23
N GLY A 97 -0.36 -6.59 18.37
CA GLY A 97 -1.27 -7.62 17.85
C GLY A 97 -0.87 -9.04 18.22
N ILE A 98 0.33 -9.48 17.84
CA ILE A 98 0.72 -10.90 17.92
C ILE A 98 1.01 -11.35 19.36
N GLN A 99 1.73 -10.54 20.13
CA GLN A 99 2.05 -10.82 21.53
C GLN A 99 0.78 -10.98 22.39
N PRO A 100 -0.18 -10.03 22.41
CA PRO A 100 -1.38 -10.19 23.23
C PRO A 100 -2.28 -11.35 22.77
N MET A 101 -2.25 -11.72 21.49
CA MET A 101 -2.93 -12.92 20.99
C MET A 101 -2.29 -14.21 21.54
N THR A 102 -0.96 -14.29 21.52
CA THR A 102 -0.22 -15.47 22.02
C THR A 102 -0.35 -15.62 23.54
N GLU A 103 -0.51 -14.50 24.25
CA GLU A 103 -0.74 -14.45 25.70
C GLU A 103 -2.23 -14.65 26.09
N GLY A 104 -3.13 -14.87 25.12
CA GLY A 104 -4.56 -15.08 25.37
C GLY A 104 -5.32 -13.83 25.84
N LYS A 105 -4.72 -12.64 25.70
CA LYS A 105 -5.30 -11.35 26.11
C LYS A 105 -6.17 -10.70 25.03
N MET A 106 -6.12 -11.20 23.80
CA MET A 106 -6.84 -10.65 22.66
C MET A 106 -7.26 -11.76 21.69
N GLU A 107 -8.49 -11.68 21.15
CA GLU A 107 -8.93 -12.58 20.09
C GLU A 107 -8.25 -12.27 18.74
N VAL A 108 -8.23 -13.27 17.85
CA VAL A 108 -7.56 -13.20 16.53
C VAL A 108 -8.08 -12.05 15.67
N GLY A 109 -9.39 -11.78 15.69
CA GLY A 109 -9.99 -10.70 14.88
C GLY A 109 -9.44 -9.31 15.22
N PRO A 110 -9.57 -8.84 16.48
CA PRO A 110 -8.97 -7.59 16.94
C PRO A 110 -7.45 -7.56 16.83
N ALA A 111 -6.77 -8.68 17.12
CA ALA A 111 -5.32 -8.79 17.04
C ALA A 111 -4.80 -8.58 15.61
N LEU A 112 -5.48 -9.15 14.61
CA LEU A 112 -5.14 -8.95 13.20
C LEU A 112 -5.32 -7.48 12.80
N GLN A 113 -6.39 -6.82 13.25
CA GLN A 113 -6.57 -5.40 12.97
C GLN A 113 -5.47 -4.56 13.61
N ALA A 114 -5.11 -4.82 14.87
CA ALA A 114 -4.03 -4.14 15.58
C ALA A 114 -2.68 -4.35 14.87
N ALA A 115 -2.37 -5.58 14.44
CA ALA A 115 -1.14 -5.90 13.72
C ALA A 115 -1.04 -5.19 12.35
N ILE A 116 -2.16 -4.90 11.69
CA ILE A 116 -2.19 -4.20 10.39
C ILE A 116 -2.06 -2.67 10.54
N GLN A 117 -2.46 -2.09 11.68
CA GLN A 117 -2.39 -0.63 11.89
C GLN A 117 -1.01 -0.01 11.61
N PRO A 118 0.13 -0.51 12.14
CA PRO A 118 1.43 0.12 11.90
C PRO A 118 1.81 0.14 10.41
N PHE A 119 1.41 -0.88 9.64
CA PHE A 119 1.59 -0.87 8.18
C PHE A 119 0.75 0.23 7.51
N ARG A 120 -0.48 0.45 7.96
CA ARG A 120 -1.35 1.53 7.44
C ARG A 120 -0.76 2.90 7.75
N VAL A 121 -0.24 3.10 8.96
CA VAL A 121 0.44 4.35 9.35
C VAL A 121 1.68 4.59 8.49
N PHE A 122 2.51 3.55 8.30
CA PHE A 122 3.71 3.61 7.45
C PHE A 122 3.39 3.99 6.00
N MET A 123 2.32 3.44 5.43
CA MET A 123 1.86 3.75 4.08
C MET A 123 1.26 5.16 4.00
N ALA A 124 0.44 5.55 4.98
CA ALA A 124 -0.16 6.88 5.04
C ALA A 124 0.89 7.99 5.12
N ALA A 125 2.03 7.74 5.78
CA ALA A 125 3.15 8.67 5.82
C ALA A 125 3.86 8.86 4.46
N ARG A 126 3.59 8.02 3.46
CA ARG A 126 4.22 8.04 2.12
C ARG A 126 3.28 8.51 1.01
N VAL A 127 2.01 8.77 1.34
CA VAL A 127 0.99 9.22 0.39
C VAL A 127 0.40 10.52 0.91
N ASP A 128 0.20 11.49 0.03
CA ASP A 128 -0.56 12.68 0.39
C ASP A 128 -2.06 12.34 0.41
N ALA A 129 -2.63 12.21 1.61
CA ALA A 129 -4.03 11.81 1.79
C ALA A 129 -5.02 12.87 1.27
N ASP A 130 -4.58 14.12 1.16
CA ASP A 130 -5.40 15.25 0.74
C ASP A 130 -5.36 15.46 -0.77
N THR A 131 -4.54 14.70 -1.51
CA THR A 131 -4.41 14.86 -2.96
C THR A 131 -4.66 13.54 -3.70
N LEU A 132 -5.62 13.56 -4.62
CA LEU A 132 -5.84 12.49 -5.59
C LEU A 132 -5.18 12.85 -6.92
N LEU A 133 -4.17 12.06 -7.27
CA LEU A 133 -3.44 12.17 -8.53
C LEU A 133 -3.85 11.03 -9.46
N ALA A 134 -4.30 11.38 -10.66
CA ALA A 134 -4.46 10.38 -11.73
C ALA A 134 -4.15 10.98 -13.11
N GLY A 135 -3.85 10.08 -14.07
CA GLY A 135 -3.51 10.45 -15.44
C GLY A 135 -4.69 10.40 -16.41
N ASP A 136 -5.87 9.96 -15.96
CA ASP A 136 -7.09 9.96 -16.78
C ASP A 136 -8.09 10.99 -16.24
N LEU A 137 -8.28 12.06 -17.01
CA LEU A 137 -9.19 13.14 -16.70
C LEU A 137 -10.65 12.66 -16.56
N GLY A 138 -11.06 11.65 -17.33
CA GLY A 138 -12.42 11.10 -17.28
C GLY A 138 -12.70 10.44 -15.93
N CYS A 139 -11.80 9.55 -15.49
CA CYS A 139 -11.86 8.95 -14.16
C CYS A 139 -11.79 10.02 -13.06
N LEU A 140 -10.91 11.02 -13.21
CA LEU A 140 -10.77 12.09 -12.22
C LEU A 140 -12.06 12.89 -12.03
N MET A 141 -12.72 13.34 -13.10
CA MET A 141 -13.93 14.14 -13.00
C MET A 141 -15.08 13.35 -12.34
N ASN A 142 -15.20 12.06 -12.66
CA ASN A 142 -16.18 11.19 -12.02
C ASN A 142 -15.91 11.01 -10.52
N MET A 143 -14.64 10.78 -10.14
CA MET A 143 -14.24 10.64 -8.74
C MET A 143 -14.38 11.96 -7.96
N ALA A 144 -13.94 13.08 -8.54
CA ALA A 144 -14.05 14.41 -7.96
C ALA A 144 -15.51 14.76 -7.62
N GLY A 145 -16.43 14.53 -8.56
CA GLY A 145 -17.85 14.75 -8.34
C GLY A 145 -18.43 13.87 -7.22
N LYS A 146 -18.00 12.59 -7.14
CA LYS A 146 -18.42 11.69 -6.05
C LYS A 146 -17.89 12.14 -4.68
N LEU A 147 -16.63 12.57 -4.62
CA LEU A 147 -15.99 13.03 -3.38
C LEU A 147 -16.60 14.31 -2.84
N GLN A 148 -16.90 15.26 -3.73
CA GLN A 148 -17.60 16.49 -3.37
C GLN A 148 -19.00 16.20 -2.78
N ARG A 149 -19.74 15.26 -3.36
CA ARG A 149 -21.06 14.82 -2.83
C ARG A 149 -20.95 14.13 -1.46
N MET A 150 -19.83 13.46 -1.21
CA MET A 150 -19.53 12.84 0.09
C MET A 150 -18.98 13.85 1.11
N GLY A 151 -18.83 15.13 0.74
CA GLY A 151 -18.28 16.17 1.61
C GLY A 151 -16.80 15.97 1.97
N ARG A 152 -16.05 15.26 1.13
CA ARG A 152 -14.62 15.00 1.33
C ARG A 152 -13.81 16.10 0.66
N ASP A 153 -13.02 16.82 1.45
CA ASP A 153 -12.10 17.86 0.96
C ASP A 153 -10.80 17.20 0.48
N ILE A 154 -10.79 16.73 -0.77
CA ILE A 154 -9.63 16.08 -1.40
C ILE A 154 -9.32 16.80 -2.71
N LYS A 155 -8.09 17.31 -2.82
CA LYS A 155 -7.57 18.01 -4.00
C LYS A 155 -7.37 17.04 -5.14
N VAL A 156 -8.15 17.18 -6.21
CA VAL A 156 -8.00 16.33 -7.39
C VAL A 156 -7.09 17.04 -8.39
N ARG A 157 -5.96 16.41 -8.72
CA ARG A 157 -4.94 16.96 -9.63
C ARG A 157 -4.61 15.97 -10.73
N HIS A 158 -4.43 16.48 -11.95
CA HIS A 158 -3.97 15.65 -13.05
C HIS A 158 -2.45 15.48 -12.98
N VAL A 159 -1.94 14.30 -13.34
CA VAL A 159 -0.49 14.02 -13.30
C VAL A 159 0.31 15.05 -14.13
N ALA A 160 -0.24 15.49 -15.26
CA ALA A 160 0.38 16.51 -16.12
C ALA A 160 0.56 17.87 -15.42
N GLU A 161 -0.38 18.30 -14.57
CA GLU A 161 -0.30 19.58 -13.85
C GLU A 161 0.82 19.56 -12.81
N VAL A 162 0.95 18.44 -12.10
CA VAL A 162 2.02 18.25 -11.10
C VAL A 162 3.39 18.19 -11.78
N LEU A 163 3.50 17.48 -12.90
CA LEU A 163 4.74 17.42 -13.69
C LEU A 163 5.10 18.77 -14.33
N ALA A 164 4.11 19.59 -14.69
CA ALA A 164 4.30 20.95 -15.21
C ALA A 164 4.65 21.98 -14.12
N GLY A 165 4.74 21.57 -12.84
CA GLY A 165 5.03 22.48 -11.74
C GLY A 165 3.85 23.35 -11.31
N GLN A 166 2.64 23.06 -11.79
CA GLN A 166 1.40 23.81 -11.49
C GLN A 166 0.67 23.32 -10.24
N GLY A 167 1.38 22.65 -9.32
CA GLY A 167 0.81 22.16 -8.05
C GLY A 167 0.33 23.27 -7.10
N ALA A 168 0.61 24.53 -7.41
CA ALA A 168 0.16 25.71 -6.65
C ALA A 168 -1.15 26.31 -7.16
N ASP A 169 -1.60 25.94 -8.38
CA ASP A 169 -2.88 26.38 -8.93
C ASP A 169 -4.05 25.68 -8.21
N PRO A 170 -5.27 26.27 -8.17
CA PRO A 170 -6.46 25.64 -7.61
C PRO A 170 -6.66 24.24 -8.19
N ALA A 171 -7.04 23.27 -7.36
CA ALA A 171 -7.27 21.91 -7.82
C ALA A 171 -8.47 21.88 -8.79
N ILE A 172 -8.54 20.83 -9.62
CA ILE A 172 -9.63 20.68 -10.59
C ILE A 172 -10.98 20.65 -9.83
N GLY A 173 -11.80 21.68 -10.03
CA GLY A 173 -13.12 21.82 -9.40
C GLY A 173 -13.19 22.82 -8.22
N GLU A 174 -12.06 23.39 -7.79
CA GLU A 174 -12.05 24.49 -6.82
C GLU A 174 -12.28 25.84 -7.54
N PRO A 175 -13.08 26.76 -6.98
CA PRO A 175 -13.22 28.10 -7.55
C PRO A 175 -11.85 28.81 -7.49
N ALA A 176 -11.51 29.51 -8.58
CA ALA A 176 -10.28 30.29 -8.63
C ALA A 176 -10.25 31.27 -7.45
N ARG A 177 -9.08 31.44 -6.82
CA ARG A 177 -8.87 32.29 -5.63
C ARG A 177 -9.45 33.71 -5.77
N THR A 178 -9.59 34.18 -6.99
CA THR A 178 -10.19 35.47 -7.38
C THR A 178 -11.70 35.54 -7.10
N ASP A 179 -12.43 34.43 -7.28
CA ASP A 179 -13.90 34.40 -7.17
C ASP A 179 -14.40 34.29 -5.72
N ALA A 180 -13.59 33.69 -4.83
CA ALA A 180 -13.88 33.59 -3.41
C ALA A 180 -13.78 34.97 -2.71
N ALA A 181 -12.75 35.76 -3.05
CA ALA A 181 -12.59 37.12 -2.53
C ALA A 181 -13.70 38.09 -2.99
N LEU A 182 -14.21 37.89 -4.21
CA LEU A 182 -15.37 38.65 -4.74
C LEU A 182 -16.69 38.23 -4.08
N LYS A 183 -16.87 36.96 -3.70
CA LYS A 183 -18.07 36.52 -2.97
C LYS A 183 -18.11 36.94 -1.51
N GLU A 184 -16.96 37.04 -0.84
CA GLU A 184 -16.91 37.47 0.56
C GLU A 184 -17.15 38.97 0.73
N THR A 185 -16.72 39.78 -0.24
CA THR A 185 -17.00 41.22 -0.31
C THR A 185 -18.42 41.55 -0.80
N ALA A 186 -19.10 40.63 -1.49
CA ALA A 186 -20.47 40.81 -1.99
C ALA A 186 -21.57 40.33 -1.04
N ARG A 187 -21.26 39.91 0.20
CA ARG A 187 -22.29 39.55 1.19
C ARG A 187 -22.90 40.83 1.79
N PRO A 188 -24.18 41.16 1.52
CA PRO A 188 -24.78 42.38 2.07
C PRO A 188 -24.87 42.27 3.59
N GLN A 189 -24.13 43.14 4.29
CA GLN A 189 -24.36 43.44 5.70
C GLN A 189 -25.65 44.25 5.81
N GLY A 190 -26.79 43.60 6.02
CA GLY A 190 -28.04 44.33 6.27
C GLY A 190 -29.32 43.58 5.95
N ALA A 191 -29.75 42.71 6.86
CA ALA A 191 -31.16 42.34 7.03
C ALA A 191 -31.36 41.77 8.45
N ARG A 192 -31.11 42.61 9.46
CA ARG A 192 -31.71 42.49 10.78
C ARG A 192 -32.53 43.76 11.00
N ALA A 193 -33.84 43.65 10.77
CA ALA A 193 -34.89 44.48 11.33
C ALA A 193 -36.16 43.63 11.33
#